data_AF-A0A2I0WSQ1-F1
#
_entry.id   AF-A0A2I0WSQ1-F1
#
_cell.length_a   1.000
_cell.length_b   1.000
_cell.length_c   1.000
_cell.angle_alpha   90.00
_cell.angle_beta   90.00
_cell.angle_gamma   90.00
#
_symmetry.space_group_name_H-M   'P 1'
#
loop_
_entity.id
_entity.type
_entity.pdbx_description
1 polymer ?
#
loop_
_entity_poly.entity_id
_entity_poly.type
_entity_poly.pdbx_seq_one_letter_code
_entity_poly.pdbx_strand_id
1 'polypeptide(L)'
;MASINLGWIGDNWFRRPNKPSKPPSFACISGRNLPIQKAENHENPNLTSSSTDGITDVDTSKKDKPGMYSQMLEQFHWECEHRPDYRHTPAVERILADDPFFEKPENLTPEKIQENLKWWEEFKKNPVVKFLRRAEVIADKINEMELKENEHPYRWEDRKLWKALPHVPGPDGRPMPRKAIKTKRESDDKFWDFARQFFFGLWGFRQRPYPTSRPIDVAQAIGYKNLERRYYDFIMRSGGWWYKDRLGRTRGPLELITLKTAWAGGIIDTHTFIWGEDMDEWAPIGMVYGLEKAIATWEVRLGAAATAFLHKLQKGISPWTPLKGFEKKTYKQLQEEALESKRRDMAVLEANGGIWPGVRTPSHALFLWASGAELTTILEADHMPNKYVSKELRNRLAKVIPGLRPWEVLSVEQAMDTITYNGEWYREPLGSYATGPPYIREWNREVKRMLRIFRKLSIRVCNKLERTIPGFDLVMDKVRADTAAKEARRKETREARKKDFEARKEAFAEAAMRRSNTGI
;
A
#
# COMPACT_ATOMS: atom_id res chain seq x y z
N MET A 1 8.99 8.60 35.07
CA MET A 1 8.28 9.43 36.07
C MET A 1 7.84 10.72 35.39
N ALA A 2 6.74 11.30 35.87
CA ALA A 2 5.90 12.28 35.18
C ALA A 2 6.66 13.51 34.65
N SER A 3 6.52 13.78 33.35
CA SER A 3 7.00 15.00 32.72
C SER A 3 5.97 16.12 32.92
N ILE A 4 6.37 17.13 33.66
CA ILE A 4 5.70 18.43 33.74
C ILE A 4 5.76 19.06 32.34
N ASN A 5 4.59 19.37 31.79
CA ASN A 5 4.43 19.94 30.45
C ASN A 5 4.45 21.47 30.58
N LEU A 6 5.63 22.08 30.43
CA LEU A 6 5.79 23.54 30.36
C LEU A 6 5.53 23.99 28.91
N GLY A 7 4.27 24.22 28.59
CA GLY A 7 3.80 24.59 27.24
C GLY A 7 3.98 26.06 26.85
N TRP A 8 5.12 26.70 27.14
CA TRP A 8 5.32 28.12 26.77
C TRP A 8 6.73 28.47 26.22
N ILE A 9 7.57 27.53 25.81
CA ILE A 9 8.77 27.89 25.02
C ILE A 9 9.02 26.82 23.97
N GLY A 10 8.78 27.17 22.70
CA GLY A 10 9.08 26.32 21.53
C GLY A 10 7.84 25.98 20.71
N ASP A 11 7.59 26.76 19.66
CA ASP A 11 6.58 26.49 18.66
C ASP A 11 6.80 25.11 18.03
N ASN A 12 5.83 24.21 18.23
CA ASN A 12 5.73 22.99 17.44
C ASN A 12 5.38 23.38 16.00
N TRP A 13 6.17 22.94 15.02
CA TRP A 13 5.97 23.20 13.58
C TRP A 13 4.58 22.83 13.03
N PHE A 14 3.77 22.08 13.79
CA PHE A 14 2.43 21.65 13.40
C PHE A 14 1.43 21.81 14.56
N ARG A 15 1.02 23.05 14.88
CA ARG A 15 -0.28 23.31 15.52
C ARG A 15 -0.91 24.60 15.02
N ARG A 16 -1.85 24.49 14.07
CA ARG A 16 -2.99 25.42 14.02
C ARG A 16 -4.13 24.77 14.81
N PRO A 17 -4.77 25.47 15.77
CA PRO A 17 -5.97 24.94 16.42
C PRO A 17 -7.07 24.68 15.37
N ASN A 18 -7.84 23.61 15.58
CA ASN A 18 -9.00 23.32 14.75
C ASN A 18 -9.97 24.51 14.81
N LYS A 19 -10.23 25.16 13.67
CA LYS A 19 -11.38 26.08 13.54
C LYS A 19 -12.66 25.28 13.88
N PRO A 20 -13.57 25.83 14.71
CA PRO A 20 -14.78 25.10 15.11
C PRO A 20 -15.75 24.90 13.93
N SER A 21 -16.46 23.77 14.02
CA SER A 21 -17.63 23.34 13.23
C SER A 21 -17.50 23.39 11.70
N LYS A 22 -17.11 22.26 11.10
CA LYS A 22 -17.52 21.97 9.73
C LYS A 22 -19.04 21.74 9.73
N PRO A 23 -19.82 22.38 8.85
CA PRO A 23 -21.22 22.02 8.66
C PRO A 23 -21.34 20.54 8.20
N PRO A 24 -22.49 19.88 8.42
CA PRO A 24 -22.67 18.49 8.02
C PRO A 24 -22.41 18.34 6.52
N SER A 25 -21.33 17.61 6.19
CA SER A 25 -20.94 17.28 4.83
C SER A 25 -21.99 16.37 4.22
N PHE A 26 -22.69 16.84 3.19
CA PHE A 26 -23.51 16.00 2.32
C PHE A 26 -22.57 15.24 1.37
N ALA A 27 -21.88 14.23 1.89
CA ALA A 27 -20.91 13.44 1.12
C ALA A 27 -21.58 12.57 0.03
N CYS A 28 -22.88 12.27 0.18
CA CYS A 28 -23.57 11.32 -0.69
C CYS A 28 -24.27 11.88 -1.95
N ILE A 29 -24.24 13.19 -2.24
CA ILE A 29 -25.10 13.74 -3.34
C ILE A 29 -24.42 13.78 -4.72
N SER A 30 -23.10 13.80 -4.81
CA SER A 30 -22.45 13.94 -6.11
C SER A 30 -21.32 12.93 -6.26
N GLY A 31 -21.57 11.94 -7.10
CA GLY A 31 -20.63 10.89 -7.45
C GLY A 31 -19.24 11.44 -7.79
N ARG A 32 -18.25 10.62 -7.45
CA ARG A 32 -16.82 10.75 -7.71
C ARG A 32 -16.51 11.19 -9.15
N ASN A 33 -16.59 12.48 -9.41
CA ASN A 33 -15.76 13.12 -10.40
C ASN A 33 -14.58 13.67 -9.61
N LEU A 34 -13.41 13.00 -9.73
CA LEU A 34 -12.16 13.72 -9.61
C LEU A 34 -12.34 14.99 -10.45
N PRO A 35 -12.21 16.20 -9.88
CA PRO A 35 -12.30 17.38 -10.69
C PRO A 35 -11.03 17.38 -11.54
N ILE A 36 -11.14 16.82 -12.76
CA ILE A 36 -10.35 17.27 -13.89
C ILE A 36 -10.88 18.68 -14.13
N GLN A 37 -10.47 19.63 -13.27
CA GLN A 37 -10.55 21.03 -13.65
C GLN A 37 -9.74 21.11 -14.94
N LYS A 38 -10.35 21.69 -15.98
CA LYS A 38 -9.60 22.05 -17.19
C LYS A 38 -8.42 22.86 -16.70
N ALA A 39 -7.21 22.34 -16.91
CA ALA A 39 -6.02 23.14 -16.74
C ALA A 39 -6.21 24.39 -17.59
N GLU A 40 -6.41 25.53 -16.95
CA GLU A 40 -6.16 26.80 -17.61
C GLU A 40 -4.72 26.74 -18.13
N ASN A 41 -4.51 27.26 -19.33
CA ASN A 41 -3.21 27.26 -20.00
C ASN A 41 -2.22 28.11 -19.19
N HIS A 42 -1.68 27.55 -18.11
CA HIS A 42 -0.56 28.15 -17.40
C HIS A 42 0.68 27.90 -18.23
N GLU A 43 1.33 29.00 -18.62
CA GLU A 43 2.65 28.98 -19.22
C GLU A 43 3.56 28.10 -18.37
N ASN A 44 4.13 27.08 -18.99
CA ASN A 44 5.09 26.21 -18.34
C ASN A 44 6.16 27.11 -17.68
N PRO A 45 6.45 26.96 -16.38
CA PRO A 45 7.63 27.59 -15.84
C PRO A 45 8.80 27.05 -16.67
N ASN A 46 9.45 27.94 -17.41
CA ASN A 46 10.59 27.63 -18.26
C ASN A 46 11.69 26.98 -17.41
N LEU A 47 11.64 25.65 -17.28
CA LEU A 47 12.85 24.86 -17.25
C LEU A 47 13.56 25.24 -18.54
N THR A 48 14.66 25.96 -18.40
CA THR A 48 15.57 26.33 -19.47
C THR A 48 16.04 25.07 -20.17
N SER A 49 15.22 24.59 -21.09
CA SER A 49 15.59 23.64 -22.12
C SER A 49 16.56 24.39 -23.00
N SER A 50 17.84 24.09 -22.81
CA SER A 50 18.84 24.39 -23.82
C SER A 50 18.39 23.66 -25.07
N SER A 51 18.09 24.42 -26.12
CA SER A 51 17.78 23.91 -27.44
C SER A 51 18.89 22.95 -27.87
N THR A 52 18.52 21.71 -28.17
CA THR A 52 19.32 20.87 -29.06
C THR A 52 19.10 21.39 -30.48
N ASP A 53 19.73 22.53 -30.78
CA ASP A 53 19.93 22.95 -32.16
C ASP A 53 21.06 22.14 -32.78
N GLY A 54 20.89 21.89 -34.07
CA GLY A 54 21.52 20.82 -34.81
C GLY A 54 23.05 20.89 -34.89
N ILE A 55 23.55 19.74 -35.32
CA ILE A 55 24.87 19.52 -35.89
C ILE A 55 25.24 20.72 -36.80
N THR A 56 26.22 21.52 -36.41
CA THR A 56 27.21 22.14 -37.31
C THR A 56 28.34 22.77 -36.50
N ASP A 57 29.54 22.45 -36.97
CA ASP A 57 30.83 23.10 -36.87
C ASP A 57 31.54 23.37 -35.53
N VAL A 58 32.76 22.84 -35.54
CA VAL A 58 33.90 23.14 -34.69
C VAL A 58 34.18 24.64 -34.71
N ASP A 59 34.12 25.30 -33.55
CA ASP A 59 35.18 26.22 -33.16
C ASP A 59 35.14 26.64 -31.69
N THR A 60 36.34 26.97 -31.24
CA THR A 60 36.85 27.10 -29.88
C THR A 60 36.15 28.10 -28.95
N SER A 61 36.20 27.81 -27.64
CA SER A 61 35.80 28.64 -26.48
C SER A 61 34.36 28.53 -25.96
N LYS A 62 33.98 27.36 -25.44
CA LYS A 62 32.86 27.26 -24.48
C LYS A 62 33.39 26.69 -23.18
N LYS A 63 33.43 27.52 -22.13
CA LYS A 63 33.60 27.05 -20.74
C LYS A 63 32.67 25.85 -20.56
N ASP A 64 33.22 24.74 -20.10
CA ASP A 64 32.50 23.48 -19.90
C ASP A 64 31.20 23.75 -19.15
N LYS A 65 30.08 23.70 -19.88
CA LYS A 65 28.78 23.81 -19.23
C LYS A 65 28.63 22.56 -18.37
N PRO A 66 28.32 22.68 -17.08
CA PRO A 66 28.09 21.51 -16.22
C PRO A 66 27.11 20.56 -16.90
N GLY A 67 27.34 19.25 -16.82
CA GLY A 67 26.42 18.25 -17.38
C GLY A 67 25.00 18.40 -16.83
N MET A 68 23.99 17.87 -17.53
CA MET A 68 22.58 18.01 -17.14
C MET A 68 22.33 17.64 -15.66
N TYR A 69 22.94 16.55 -15.19
CA TYR A 69 22.81 16.09 -13.81
C TYR A 69 23.56 16.95 -12.80
N SER A 70 24.71 17.52 -13.15
CA SER A 70 25.41 18.44 -12.24
C SER A 70 24.66 19.77 -12.14
N GLN A 71 24.05 20.25 -13.23
CA GLN A 71 23.13 21.40 -13.19
C GLN A 71 21.91 21.13 -12.30
N MET A 72 21.30 19.94 -12.41
CA MET A 72 20.18 19.56 -11.52
C MET A 72 20.61 19.47 -10.05
N LEU A 73 21.82 18.96 -9.77
CA LEU A 73 22.37 18.87 -8.43
C LEU A 73 22.66 20.26 -7.85
N GLU A 74 23.31 21.14 -8.62
CA GLU A 74 23.55 22.54 -8.26
C GLU A 74 22.23 23.27 -8.00
N GLN A 75 21.22 23.07 -8.86
CA GLN A 75 19.88 23.59 -8.66
C GLN A 75 19.24 23.04 -7.36
N PHE A 76 19.40 21.76 -7.07
CA PHE A 76 18.89 21.15 -5.83
C PHE A 76 19.55 21.74 -4.57
N HIS A 77 20.87 21.90 -4.57
CA HIS A 77 21.59 22.53 -3.47
C HIS A 77 21.17 23.99 -3.29
N TRP A 78 21.07 24.73 -4.40
CA TRP A 78 20.59 26.11 -4.39
C TRP A 78 19.16 26.22 -3.83
N GLU A 79 18.26 25.32 -4.23
CA GLU A 79 16.89 25.23 -3.70
C GLU A 79 16.86 24.91 -2.20
N CYS A 80 17.80 24.10 -1.69
CA CYS A 80 17.90 23.78 -0.27
C CYS A 80 18.33 24.99 0.59
N GLU A 81 19.18 25.86 0.05
CA GLU A 81 19.75 27.00 0.77
C GLU A 81 18.89 28.26 0.67
N HIS A 82 18.28 28.53 -0.49
CA HIS A 82 17.71 29.84 -0.79
C HIS A 82 16.18 29.85 -0.92
N ARG A 83 15.52 28.71 -1.18
CA ARG A 83 14.07 28.69 -1.44
C ARG A 83 13.23 28.17 -0.26
N PRO A 84 12.10 28.85 0.06
CA PRO A 84 11.16 28.36 1.06
C PRO A 84 10.39 27.13 0.55
N ASP A 85 9.97 26.26 1.48
CA ASP A 85 9.18 25.06 1.17
C ASP A 85 7.87 25.43 0.46
N TYR A 86 7.66 24.93 -0.76
CA TYR A 86 6.47 25.21 -1.57
C TYR A 86 5.15 24.87 -0.85
N ARG A 87 5.20 23.91 0.06
CA ARG A 87 4.08 23.47 0.90
C ARG A 87 3.48 24.57 1.78
N HIS A 88 4.25 25.63 2.04
CA HIS A 88 3.86 26.74 2.91
C HIS A 88 3.71 28.07 2.15
N THR A 89 3.59 28.02 0.83
CA THR A 89 3.33 29.23 0.03
C THR A 89 1.91 29.74 0.28
N PRO A 90 1.68 31.07 0.18
CA PRO A 90 0.35 31.64 0.38
C PRO A 90 -0.69 31.10 -0.61
N ALA A 91 -0.28 30.72 -1.82
CA ALA A 91 -1.14 30.04 -2.79
C ALA A 91 -1.65 28.69 -2.27
N VAL A 92 -0.75 27.87 -1.71
CA VAL A 92 -1.10 26.59 -1.10
C VAL A 92 -1.98 26.78 0.14
N GLU A 93 -1.71 27.80 0.97
CA GLU A 93 -2.56 28.11 2.11
C GLU A 93 -3.97 28.54 1.70
N ARG A 94 -4.12 29.27 0.58
CA ARG A 94 -5.43 29.61 0.00
C ARG A 94 -6.17 28.36 -0.44
N ILE A 95 -5.54 27.51 -1.25
CA ILE A 95 -6.14 26.24 -1.73
C ILE A 95 -6.58 25.35 -0.56
N LEU A 96 -5.76 25.24 0.49
CA LEU A 96 -6.11 24.44 1.68
C LEU A 96 -7.23 25.07 2.53
N ALA A 97 -7.42 26.39 2.45
CA ALA A 97 -8.48 27.12 3.14
C ALA A 97 -9.75 27.26 2.30
N ASP A 98 -9.70 26.96 1.01
CA ASP A 98 -10.82 26.98 0.10
C ASP A 98 -11.63 25.68 0.23
N ASP A 99 -12.95 25.81 0.29
CA ASP A 99 -13.84 24.66 0.30
C ASP A 99 -14.05 24.19 -1.14
N PRO A 100 -13.71 22.94 -1.50
CA PRO A 100 -13.73 22.46 -2.87
C PRO A 100 -15.13 22.37 -3.49
N PHE A 101 -16.17 22.53 -2.67
CA PHE A 101 -17.57 22.37 -3.07
C PHE A 101 -18.32 23.69 -3.25
N PHE A 102 -17.82 24.79 -2.69
CA PHE A 102 -18.52 26.07 -2.70
C PHE A 102 -17.63 27.14 -3.30
N GLU A 103 -18.08 27.73 -4.40
CA GLU A 103 -17.45 28.91 -4.97
C GLU A 103 -17.59 30.08 -4.00
N LYS A 104 -16.51 30.85 -3.79
CA LYS A 104 -16.56 32.10 -3.02
C LYS A 104 -16.92 33.23 -3.99
N PRO A 105 -18.15 33.77 -3.96
CA PRO A 105 -18.48 34.91 -4.80
C PRO A 105 -17.71 36.15 -4.31
N GLU A 106 -17.02 36.83 -5.23
CA GLU A 106 -16.20 38.01 -4.90
C GLU A 106 -17.02 39.23 -4.43
N ASN A 107 -18.32 39.28 -4.73
CA ASN A 107 -19.22 40.39 -4.38
C ASN A 107 -20.51 39.89 -3.72
N LEU A 108 -20.52 39.83 -2.38
CA LEU A 108 -21.73 39.56 -1.60
C LEU A 108 -22.54 40.87 -1.40
N THR A 109 -23.60 41.05 -2.18
CA THR A 109 -24.62 42.07 -1.89
C THR A 109 -25.59 41.57 -0.81
N PRO A 110 -26.19 42.45 0.01
CA PRO A 110 -27.15 42.05 1.05
C PRO A 110 -28.36 41.30 0.48
N GLU A 111 -28.76 41.61 -0.75
CA GLU A 111 -29.84 40.93 -1.48
C GLU A 111 -29.48 39.48 -1.82
N LYS A 112 -28.28 39.22 -2.36
CA LYS A 112 -27.80 37.85 -2.65
C LYS A 112 -27.68 37.00 -1.40
N ILE A 113 -27.33 37.60 -0.26
CA ILE A 113 -27.31 36.89 1.03
C ILE A 113 -28.73 36.44 1.40
N GLN A 114 -29.72 37.32 1.25
CA GLN A 114 -31.13 36.98 1.53
C GLN A 114 -31.67 35.92 0.56
N GLU A 115 -31.34 36.00 -0.72
CA GLU A 115 -31.69 34.98 -1.72
C GLU A 115 -31.08 33.62 -1.39
N ASN A 116 -29.79 33.59 -1.05
CA ASN A 116 -29.12 32.36 -0.61
C ASN A 116 -29.78 31.77 0.63
N LEU A 117 -30.14 32.60 1.62
CA LEU A 117 -30.85 32.13 2.82
C LEU A 117 -32.21 31.52 2.48
N LYS A 118 -33.01 32.17 1.62
CA LYS A 118 -34.29 31.63 1.14
C LYS A 118 -34.10 30.31 0.41
N TRP A 119 -33.13 30.26 -0.51
CA TRP A 119 -32.78 29.03 -1.22
C TRP A 119 -32.36 27.90 -0.27
N TRP A 120 -31.56 28.21 0.76
CA TRP A 120 -31.18 27.24 1.80
C TRP A 120 -32.37 26.75 2.61
N GLU A 121 -33.34 27.61 2.92
CA GLU A 121 -34.57 27.20 3.59
C GLU A 121 -35.43 26.28 2.73
N GLU A 122 -35.60 26.59 1.44
CA GLU A 122 -36.31 25.75 0.47
C GLU A 122 -35.60 24.42 0.27
N PHE A 123 -34.28 24.44 0.10
CA PHE A 123 -33.43 23.26 0.01
C PHE A 123 -33.56 22.37 1.24
N LYS A 124 -33.54 22.95 2.46
CA LYS A 124 -33.76 22.21 3.71
C LYS A 124 -35.19 21.67 3.85
N LYS A 125 -36.19 22.34 3.26
CA LYS A 125 -37.60 21.91 3.29
C LYS A 125 -37.87 20.75 2.34
N ASN A 126 -37.11 20.64 1.24
CA ASN A 126 -37.24 19.59 0.23
C ASN A 126 -37.23 18.18 0.86
N PRO A 127 -38.24 17.33 0.57
CA PRO A 127 -38.32 15.98 1.12
C PRO A 127 -37.11 15.10 0.76
N VAL A 128 -36.53 15.28 -0.43
CA VAL A 128 -35.34 14.52 -0.87
C VAL A 128 -34.13 14.85 0.00
N VAL A 129 -33.92 16.13 0.31
CA VAL A 129 -32.82 16.58 1.17
C VAL A 129 -33.01 16.10 2.62
N LYS A 130 -34.25 16.10 3.11
CA LYS A 130 -34.57 15.50 4.42
C LYS A 130 -34.27 14.00 4.45
N PHE A 131 -34.62 13.27 3.39
CA PHE A 131 -34.29 11.86 3.24
C PHE A 131 -32.78 11.62 3.22
N LEU A 132 -32.03 12.38 2.42
CA LEU A 132 -30.57 12.26 2.33
C LEU A 132 -29.88 12.59 3.66
N ARG A 133 -30.33 13.64 4.37
CA ARG A 133 -29.84 13.95 5.72
C ARG A 133 -30.12 12.80 6.69
N ARG A 134 -31.30 12.18 6.61
CA ARG A 134 -31.64 11.01 7.43
C ARG A 134 -30.77 9.81 7.09
N ALA A 135 -30.49 9.58 5.80
CA ALA A 135 -29.58 8.52 5.35
C ALA A 135 -28.16 8.72 5.89
N GLU A 136 -27.64 9.96 5.90
CA GLU A 136 -26.33 10.27 6.48
C GLU A 136 -26.30 9.99 8.00
N VAL A 137 -27.34 10.39 8.74
CA VAL A 137 -27.45 10.07 10.18
C VAL A 137 -27.52 8.56 10.43
N ILE A 138 -28.21 7.81 9.57
CA ILE A 138 -28.26 6.35 9.66
C ILE A 138 -26.88 5.76 9.37
N ALA A 139 -26.19 6.24 8.34
CA ALA A 139 -24.84 5.79 8.01
C ALA A 139 -23.83 6.11 9.14
N ASP A 140 -23.93 7.27 9.79
CA ASP A 140 -23.14 7.60 10.98
C ASP A 140 -23.40 6.60 12.12
N LYS A 141 -24.68 6.30 12.41
CA LYS A 141 -25.05 5.32 13.43
C LYS A 141 -24.53 3.92 13.11
N ILE A 142 -24.63 3.48 11.85
CA ILE A 142 -24.10 2.19 11.42
C ILE A 142 -22.59 2.15 11.64
N ASN A 143 -21.88 3.21 11.25
CA ASN A 143 -20.43 3.29 11.44
C ASN A 143 -20.05 3.28 12.93
N GLU A 144 -20.76 4.02 13.78
CA GLU A 144 -20.57 3.99 15.23
C GLU A 144 -20.82 2.61 15.84
N MET A 145 -21.86 1.90 15.38
CA MET A 145 -22.14 0.53 15.80
C MET A 145 -20.98 -0.39 15.39
N GLU A 146 -20.50 -0.31 14.15
CA GLU A 146 -19.36 -1.09 13.68
C GLU A 146 -18.07 -0.78 14.44
N LEU A 147 -17.83 0.47 14.81
CA LEU A 147 -16.68 0.87 15.61
C LEU A 147 -16.75 0.29 17.03
N LYS A 148 -17.90 0.41 17.70
CA LYS A 148 -18.15 -0.16 19.03
C LYS A 148 -17.99 -1.67 19.01
N GLU A 149 -18.54 -2.33 17.99
CA GLU A 149 -18.42 -3.76 17.80
C GLU A 149 -16.97 -4.24 17.69
N ASN A 150 -16.08 -3.42 17.14
CA ASN A 150 -14.68 -3.75 16.91
C ASN A 150 -13.72 -3.05 17.89
N GLU A 151 -14.22 -2.46 18.96
CA GLU A 151 -13.40 -1.71 19.92
C GLU A 151 -12.43 -2.63 20.69
N HIS A 152 -12.83 -3.87 20.93
CA HIS A 152 -12.09 -4.80 21.77
C HIS A 152 -11.70 -6.06 20.99
N PRO A 153 -10.41 -6.24 20.64
CA PRO A 153 -9.94 -7.51 20.11
C PRO A 153 -10.04 -8.63 21.16
N TYR A 154 -10.18 -9.86 20.68
CA TYR A 154 -10.19 -11.10 21.45
C TYR A 154 -9.00 -11.18 22.43
N ARG A 155 -7.80 -10.84 21.95
CA ARG A 155 -6.57 -10.87 22.73
C ARG A 155 -6.44 -9.62 23.59
N TRP A 156 -6.42 -9.80 24.90
CA TRP A 156 -6.29 -8.71 25.87
C TRP A 156 -4.95 -7.96 25.73
N GLU A 157 -3.89 -8.66 25.33
CA GLU A 157 -2.53 -8.14 25.14
C GLU A 157 -2.48 -7.00 24.11
N ASP A 158 -3.30 -7.09 23.06
CA ASP A 158 -3.31 -6.17 21.93
C ASP A 158 -4.27 -4.97 22.13
N ARG A 159 -5.14 -5.01 23.16
CA ARG A 159 -6.13 -3.94 23.42
C ARG A 159 -5.51 -2.56 23.57
N LYS A 160 -4.34 -2.47 24.23
CA LYS A 160 -3.62 -1.20 24.41
C LYS A 160 -3.16 -0.62 23.08
N LEU A 161 -2.61 -1.45 22.20
CA LEU A 161 -2.18 -1.04 20.86
C LEU A 161 -3.40 -0.67 20.01
N TRP A 162 -4.44 -1.50 20.05
CA TRP A 162 -5.68 -1.28 19.30
C TRP A 162 -6.33 0.07 19.61
N LYS A 163 -6.37 0.46 20.89
CA LYS A 163 -6.89 1.77 21.35
C LYS A 163 -5.98 2.93 20.96
N ALA A 164 -4.66 2.72 20.88
CA ALA A 164 -3.70 3.77 20.54
C ALA A 164 -3.68 4.11 19.05
N LEU A 165 -4.05 3.16 18.18
CA LEU A 165 -4.08 3.35 16.74
C LEU A 165 -5.30 4.20 16.33
N PRO A 166 -5.11 5.35 15.68
CA PRO A 166 -6.22 6.17 15.20
C PRO A 166 -6.88 5.56 13.96
N HIS A 167 -8.15 5.90 13.70
CA HIS A 167 -8.87 5.41 12.53
C HIS A 167 -8.46 6.15 11.27
N VAL A 168 -8.35 5.43 10.15
CA VAL A 168 -8.11 6.03 8.83
C VAL A 168 -9.39 6.74 8.38
N PRO A 169 -9.35 8.02 8.00
CA PRO A 169 -10.51 8.67 7.41
C PRO A 169 -10.83 7.98 6.07
N GLY A 170 -12.05 7.50 5.94
CA GLY A 170 -12.57 6.93 4.71
C GLY A 170 -12.80 8.00 3.64
N PRO A 171 -13.19 7.58 2.42
CA PRO A 171 -13.49 8.49 1.32
C PRO A 171 -14.53 9.56 1.69
N ASP A 172 -15.49 9.19 2.55
CA ASP A 172 -16.59 10.06 2.99
C ASP A 172 -16.19 10.93 4.22
N GLY A 173 -14.92 10.90 4.62
CA GLY A 173 -14.40 11.58 5.81
C GLY A 173 -14.67 10.90 7.15
N ARG A 174 -15.57 9.91 7.18
CA ARG A 174 -15.88 9.09 8.35
C ARG A 174 -14.69 8.21 8.78
N PRO A 175 -14.49 7.92 10.07
CA PRO A 175 -13.49 6.94 10.50
C PRO A 175 -13.82 5.56 9.95
N MET A 176 -12.89 4.95 9.22
CA MET A 176 -13.07 3.61 8.67
C MET A 176 -12.97 2.57 9.80
N PRO A 177 -13.97 1.68 9.94
CA PRO A 177 -13.96 0.66 10.98
C PRO A 177 -12.90 -0.40 10.66
N ARG A 178 -12.07 -0.71 11.66
CA ARG A 178 -11.10 -1.80 11.59
C ARG A 178 -11.76 -3.05 12.13
N LYS A 179 -11.70 -4.17 11.41
CA LYS A 179 -12.33 -5.42 11.88
C LYS A 179 -11.48 -6.08 12.96
N ALA A 180 -12.05 -6.27 14.15
CA ALA A 180 -11.41 -7.01 15.22
C ALA A 180 -11.76 -8.51 15.15
N ILE A 181 -10.80 -9.39 15.42
CA ILE A 181 -11.11 -10.81 15.71
C ILE A 181 -11.72 -10.84 17.11
N LYS A 182 -12.94 -11.38 17.24
CA LYS A 182 -13.69 -11.33 18.51
C LYS A 182 -13.58 -12.64 19.29
N THR A 183 -13.48 -13.78 18.58
CA THR A 183 -13.48 -15.10 19.21
C THR A 183 -12.21 -15.90 18.91
N LYS A 184 -11.90 -16.88 19.77
CA LYS A 184 -10.82 -17.84 19.54
C LYS A 184 -11.03 -18.62 18.25
N ARG A 185 -12.27 -19.08 18.01
CA ARG A 185 -12.63 -19.84 16.82
C ARG A 185 -12.38 -19.05 15.54
N GLU A 186 -12.76 -17.78 15.51
CA GLU A 186 -12.44 -16.89 14.38
C GLU A 186 -10.93 -16.71 14.17
N SER A 187 -10.16 -16.64 15.26
CA SER A 187 -8.70 -16.58 15.20
C SER A 187 -8.10 -17.84 14.58
N ASP A 188 -8.54 -19.01 15.04
CA ASP A 188 -8.06 -20.31 14.57
C ASP A 188 -8.46 -20.54 13.10
N ASP A 189 -9.71 -20.23 12.75
CA ASP A 189 -10.21 -20.34 11.37
C ASP A 189 -9.41 -19.44 10.42
N LYS A 190 -9.14 -18.18 10.80
CA LYS A 190 -8.31 -17.27 10.01
C LYS A 190 -6.87 -17.77 9.86
N PHE A 191 -6.28 -18.30 10.92
CA PHE A 191 -4.94 -18.87 10.89
C PHE A 191 -4.87 -20.08 9.95
N TRP A 192 -5.82 -21.00 10.04
CA TRP A 192 -5.86 -22.19 9.18
C TRP A 192 -6.25 -21.87 7.73
N ASP A 193 -7.05 -20.84 7.49
CA ASP A 193 -7.30 -20.31 6.14
C ASP A 193 -6.00 -19.78 5.52
N PHE A 194 -5.25 -18.97 6.28
CA PHE A 194 -3.94 -18.49 5.85
C PHE A 194 -2.96 -19.63 5.62
N ALA A 195 -2.77 -20.52 6.60
CA ALA A 195 -1.81 -21.62 6.52
C ALA A 195 -2.08 -22.50 5.30
N ARG A 196 -3.34 -22.87 5.06
CA ARG A 196 -3.71 -23.62 3.85
C ARG A 196 -3.33 -22.87 2.59
N GLN A 197 -3.67 -21.59 2.47
CA GLN A 197 -3.35 -20.81 1.27
C GLN A 197 -1.85 -20.59 1.08
N PHE A 198 -1.12 -20.35 2.16
CA PHE A 198 0.33 -20.20 2.15
C PHE A 198 1.00 -21.47 1.65
N PHE A 199 0.67 -22.63 2.25
CA PHE A 199 1.20 -23.92 1.79
C PHE A 199 0.74 -24.28 0.38
N PHE A 200 -0.53 -24.04 0.02
CA PHE A 200 -0.99 -24.25 -1.36
C PHE A 200 -0.21 -23.38 -2.36
N GLY A 201 0.02 -22.11 -2.03
CA GLY A 201 0.81 -21.20 -2.86
C GLY A 201 2.28 -21.60 -2.97
N LEU A 202 2.91 -21.97 -1.85
CA LEU A 202 4.29 -22.46 -1.82
C LEU A 202 4.46 -23.70 -2.71
N TRP A 203 3.42 -24.52 -2.83
CA TRP A 203 3.40 -25.72 -3.67
C TRP A 203 2.94 -25.43 -5.11
N GLY A 204 2.79 -24.15 -5.48
CA GLY A 204 2.39 -23.72 -6.82
C GLY A 204 0.92 -23.96 -7.16
N PHE A 205 0.09 -24.35 -6.19
CA PHE A 205 -1.35 -24.49 -6.41
C PHE A 205 -2.05 -23.14 -6.43
N ARG A 206 -3.13 -23.06 -7.21
CA ARG A 206 -3.98 -21.86 -7.30
C ARG A 206 -4.50 -21.49 -5.90
N GLN A 207 -3.96 -20.41 -5.35
CA GLN A 207 -4.50 -19.78 -4.17
C GLN A 207 -5.95 -19.39 -4.45
N ARG A 208 -6.84 -19.67 -3.50
CA ARG A 208 -8.22 -19.19 -3.61
C ARG A 208 -8.19 -17.66 -3.58
N PRO A 209 -8.87 -16.95 -4.50
CA PRO A 209 -8.94 -15.50 -4.42
C PRO A 209 -9.53 -15.12 -3.06
N TYR A 210 -8.85 -14.20 -2.36
CA TYR A 210 -9.31 -13.70 -1.09
C TYR A 210 -10.71 -13.09 -1.27
N PRO A 211 -11.70 -13.43 -0.43
CA PRO A 211 -12.95 -12.69 -0.44
C PRO A 211 -12.63 -11.23 -0.11
N THR A 212 -13.05 -10.32 -0.97
CA THR A 212 -12.80 -8.86 -0.84
C THR A 212 -13.22 -8.29 0.51
N SER A 213 -14.14 -8.96 1.20
CA SER A 213 -14.68 -8.58 2.50
C SER A 213 -13.88 -9.08 3.73
N ARG A 214 -12.86 -9.94 3.54
CA ARG A 214 -12.03 -10.50 4.62
C ARG A 214 -10.52 -10.42 4.29
N PRO A 215 -9.88 -9.25 4.43
CA PRO A 215 -8.43 -9.22 4.51
C PRO A 215 -8.00 -10.09 5.70
N ILE A 216 -7.08 -11.05 5.47
CA ILE A 216 -6.57 -11.90 6.53
C ILE A 216 -5.46 -11.16 7.25
N ASP A 217 -5.79 -10.51 8.35
CA ASP A 217 -4.79 -10.01 9.29
C ASP A 217 -4.31 -11.17 10.18
N VAL A 218 -3.32 -11.91 9.68
CA VAL A 218 -2.70 -13.03 10.41
C VAL A 218 -1.98 -12.52 11.65
N ALA A 219 -1.43 -11.30 11.60
CA ALA A 219 -0.75 -10.70 12.74
C ALA A 219 -1.74 -10.50 13.90
N GLN A 220 -2.99 -10.13 13.61
CA GLN A 220 -4.05 -10.09 14.62
C GLN A 220 -4.42 -11.49 15.16
N ALA A 221 -4.45 -12.51 14.30
CA ALA A 221 -4.74 -13.89 14.71
C ALA A 221 -3.65 -14.47 15.63
N ILE A 222 -2.38 -14.19 15.33
CA ILE A 222 -1.21 -14.60 16.12
C ILE A 222 -0.98 -13.66 17.32
N GLY A 223 -1.50 -12.44 17.29
CA GLY A 223 -1.35 -11.37 18.27
C GLY A 223 -0.03 -10.62 18.12
N TYR A 224 -0.06 -9.29 18.06
CA TYR A 224 1.11 -8.47 17.72
C TYR A 224 2.24 -8.61 18.74
N LYS A 225 1.93 -8.62 20.05
CA LYS A 225 2.95 -8.83 21.10
C LYS A 225 3.56 -10.22 21.09
N ASN A 226 2.77 -11.24 20.76
CA ASN A 226 3.26 -12.61 20.69
C ASN A 226 4.10 -12.83 19.44
N LEU A 227 3.76 -12.17 18.34
CA LEU A 227 4.57 -12.11 17.14
C LEU A 227 5.93 -11.47 17.44
N GLU A 228 5.92 -10.30 18.10
CA GLU A 228 7.15 -9.59 18.51
C GLU A 228 8.05 -10.45 19.41
N ARG A 229 7.48 -11.16 20.39
CA ARG A 229 8.23 -12.09 21.26
C ARG A 229 8.84 -13.26 20.46
N ARG A 230 8.06 -13.89 19.58
CA ARG A 230 8.54 -15.03 18.77
C ARG A 230 9.68 -14.63 17.84
N TYR A 231 9.55 -13.49 17.16
CA TYR A 231 10.62 -13.02 16.30
C TYR A 231 11.83 -12.54 17.09
N TYR A 232 11.64 -11.94 18.28
CA TYR A 232 12.77 -11.66 19.18
C TYR A 232 13.57 -12.93 19.51
N ASP A 233 12.89 -14.01 19.90
CA ASP A 233 13.56 -15.29 20.20
C ASP A 233 14.24 -15.91 18.97
N PHE A 234 13.63 -15.74 17.80
CA PHE A 234 14.20 -16.18 16.53
C PHE A 234 15.47 -15.39 16.18
N ILE A 235 15.41 -14.06 16.26
CA ILE A 235 16.51 -13.14 15.94
C ILE A 235 17.72 -13.36 16.85
N MET A 236 17.47 -13.70 18.12
CA MET A 236 18.54 -14.06 19.06
C MET A 236 19.27 -15.36 18.69
N ARG A 237 18.69 -16.20 17.81
CA ARG A 237 19.25 -17.46 17.34
C ARG A 237 19.76 -17.39 15.89
N SER A 238 19.23 -16.49 15.08
CA SER A 238 19.63 -16.29 13.68
C SER A 238 20.77 -15.27 13.56
N GLY A 239 21.79 -15.59 12.75
CA GLY A 239 22.85 -14.65 12.37
C GLY A 239 22.63 -14.08 10.97
N GLY A 240 23.55 -13.22 10.49
CA GLY A 240 23.56 -12.75 9.11
C GLY A 240 22.62 -11.57 8.86
N TRP A 241 23.07 -10.37 9.25
CA TRP A 241 22.35 -9.14 8.99
C TRP A 241 23.16 -8.18 8.12
N TRP A 242 22.45 -7.42 7.29
CA TRP A 242 22.99 -6.34 6.51
C TRP A 242 22.20 -5.08 6.78
N TYR A 243 22.85 -3.93 6.94
CA TYR A 243 22.16 -2.64 7.02
C TYR A 243 22.59 -1.72 5.87
N LYS A 244 21.71 -0.81 5.48
CA LYS A 244 22.08 0.30 4.59
C LYS A 244 22.58 1.47 5.42
N ASP A 245 23.80 1.91 5.13
CA ASP A 245 24.39 3.12 5.69
C ASP A 245 23.57 4.36 5.29
N ARG A 246 23.81 5.51 5.93
CA ARG A 246 23.15 6.78 5.58
C ARG A 246 23.42 7.23 4.14
N LEU A 247 24.51 6.71 3.55
CA LEU A 247 24.89 6.90 2.15
C LEU A 247 24.26 5.85 1.20
N GLY A 248 23.40 4.97 1.71
CA GLY A 248 22.72 3.92 0.94
C GLY A 248 23.57 2.67 0.65
N ARG A 249 24.82 2.62 1.13
CA ARG A 249 25.71 1.46 0.96
C ARG A 249 25.30 0.30 1.85
N THR A 250 25.28 -0.90 1.30
CA THR A 250 25.03 -2.14 2.04
C THR A 250 26.27 -2.52 2.85
N ARG A 251 26.11 -2.75 4.15
CA ARG A 251 27.16 -3.19 5.07
C ARG A 251 26.79 -4.56 5.64
N GLY A 252 27.71 -5.52 5.54
CA GLY A 252 27.61 -6.83 6.16
C GLY A 252 28.30 -7.93 5.38
N PRO A 253 28.11 -9.21 5.77
CA PRO A 253 27.26 -9.69 6.86
C PRO A 253 27.74 -9.26 8.26
N LEU A 254 26.80 -9.06 9.18
CA LEU A 254 27.06 -8.66 10.57
C LEU A 254 26.30 -9.56 11.53
N GLU A 255 26.93 -9.84 12.67
CA GLU A 255 26.27 -10.46 13.80
C GLU A 255 25.45 -9.45 14.60
N LEU A 256 24.51 -9.95 15.40
CA LEU A 256 23.66 -9.13 16.25
C LEU A 256 24.47 -8.25 17.21
N ILE A 257 25.63 -8.71 17.70
CA ILE A 257 26.49 -7.92 18.59
C ILE A 257 27.11 -6.72 17.87
N THR A 258 27.44 -6.86 16.59
CA THR A 258 27.95 -5.75 15.76
C THR A 258 26.83 -4.75 15.44
N LEU A 259 25.59 -5.21 15.31
CA LEU A 259 24.44 -4.32 15.24
C LEU A 259 24.21 -3.55 16.55
N LYS A 260 24.34 -4.21 17.71
CA LYS A 260 24.23 -3.56 19.02
C LYS A 260 25.27 -2.44 19.20
N THR A 261 26.51 -2.71 18.81
CA THR A 261 27.58 -1.70 18.87
C THR A 261 27.36 -0.57 17.87
N ALA A 262 26.93 -0.88 16.64
CA ALA A 262 26.56 0.14 15.66
C ALA A 262 25.39 1.03 16.13
N TRP A 263 24.43 0.45 16.85
CA TRP A 263 23.32 1.19 17.46
C TRP A 263 23.80 2.07 18.61
N ALA A 264 24.63 1.54 19.51
CA ALA A 264 25.23 2.31 20.60
C ALA A 264 26.07 3.49 20.09
N GLY A 265 26.78 3.29 18.97
CA GLY A 265 27.54 4.32 18.27
C GLY A 265 26.67 5.32 17.50
N GLY A 266 25.35 5.14 17.44
CA GLY A 266 24.44 6.01 16.69
C GLY A 266 24.63 5.97 15.18
N ILE A 267 25.23 4.89 14.66
CA ILE A 267 25.42 4.64 13.23
C ILE A 267 24.07 4.18 12.64
N ILE A 268 23.45 3.21 13.31
CA ILE A 268 22.12 2.69 12.95
C ILE A 268 21.07 3.15 13.96
N ASP A 269 19.82 3.22 13.50
CA ASP A 269 18.66 3.67 14.25
C ASP A 269 17.39 2.89 13.87
N THR A 270 16.25 3.26 14.45
CA THR A 270 14.93 2.65 14.16
C THR A 270 14.53 2.73 12.70
N HIS A 271 15.04 3.72 11.96
CA HIS A 271 14.67 4.02 10.58
C HIS A 271 15.69 3.48 9.57
N THR A 272 16.79 2.91 10.06
CA THR A 272 17.83 2.32 9.23
C THR A 272 17.28 1.05 8.59
N PHE A 273 17.43 0.95 7.28
CA PHE A 273 17.02 -0.23 6.54
C PHE A 273 17.96 -1.39 6.81
N ILE A 274 17.38 -2.53 7.10
CA ILE A 274 18.08 -3.78 7.38
C ILE A 274 17.50 -4.89 6.50
N TRP A 275 18.34 -5.85 6.20
CA TRP A 275 18.00 -7.07 5.50
C TRP A 275 18.64 -8.23 6.24
N GLY A 276 17.90 -9.33 6.35
CA GLY A 276 18.36 -10.59 6.91
C GLY A 276 18.12 -11.70 5.88
N GLU A 277 18.81 -12.83 6.06
CA GLU A 277 18.74 -13.97 5.13
C GLU A 277 17.31 -14.48 4.90
N ASP A 278 16.45 -14.42 5.93
CA ASP A 278 15.04 -14.83 5.87
C ASP A 278 14.06 -13.70 5.49
N MET A 279 14.56 -12.58 4.95
CA MET A 279 13.72 -11.44 4.54
C MET A 279 13.67 -11.29 3.01
N ASP A 280 12.47 -11.08 2.47
CA ASP A 280 12.30 -10.84 1.03
C ASP A 280 12.80 -9.44 0.59
N GLU A 281 12.73 -8.45 1.48
CA GLU A 281 12.97 -7.04 1.16
C GLU A 281 13.70 -6.32 2.29
N TRP A 282 14.37 -5.20 1.95
CA TRP A 282 14.94 -4.27 2.92
C TRP A 282 13.82 -3.56 3.70
N ALA A 283 13.83 -3.66 5.02
CA ALA A 283 12.84 -3.00 5.88
C ALA A 283 13.54 -2.19 6.97
N PRO A 284 12.98 -1.07 7.43
CA PRO A 284 13.56 -0.35 8.56
C PRO A 284 13.51 -1.20 9.83
N ILE A 285 14.52 -1.08 10.71
CA ILE A 285 14.66 -1.90 11.93
C ILE A 285 13.39 -1.88 12.79
N GLY A 286 12.73 -0.73 12.93
CA GLY A 286 11.49 -0.60 13.70
C GLY A 286 10.26 -1.31 13.09
N MET A 287 10.30 -1.67 11.80
CA MET A 287 9.25 -2.45 11.15
C MET A 287 9.47 -3.96 11.25
N VAL A 288 10.71 -4.41 11.51
CA VAL A 288 11.02 -5.82 11.70
C VAL A 288 10.63 -6.23 13.11
N TYR A 289 9.68 -7.16 13.24
CA TYR A 289 9.17 -7.62 14.53
C TYR A 289 10.31 -8.12 15.43
N GLY A 290 10.40 -7.61 16.66
CA GLY A 290 11.36 -8.06 17.67
C GLY A 290 12.81 -7.61 17.46
N LEU A 291 13.19 -7.12 16.27
CA LEU A 291 14.59 -6.77 15.96
C LEU A 291 15.08 -5.54 16.72
N GLU A 292 14.28 -4.46 16.75
CA GLU A 292 14.62 -3.27 17.53
C GLU A 292 14.89 -3.64 18.99
N LYS A 293 14.07 -4.53 19.57
CA LYS A 293 14.24 -4.99 20.94
C LYS A 293 15.48 -5.88 21.13
N ALA A 294 15.84 -6.67 20.12
CA ALA A 294 17.04 -7.51 20.13
C ALA A 294 18.33 -6.68 20.04
N ILE A 295 18.32 -5.58 19.29
CA ILE A 295 19.46 -4.67 19.12
C ILE A 295 19.52 -3.64 20.27
N ALA A 296 18.42 -2.93 20.53
CA ALA A 296 18.35 -1.85 21.51
C ALA A 296 18.00 -2.37 22.92
N THR A 297 18.84 -3.25 23.45
CA THR A 297 18.75 -3.67 24.86
C THR A 297 18.96 -2.48 25.80
N TRP A 298 18.56 -2.62 27.07
CA TRP A 298 18.64 -1.50 28.02
C TRP A 298 20.07 -0.94 28.16
N GLU A 299 21.11 -1.81 28.14
CA GLU A 299 22.50 -1.37 28.19
C GLU A 299 22.91 -0.58 26.92
N VAL A 300 22.48 -1.04 25.75
CA VAL A 300 22.75 -0.37 24.46
C VAL A 300 22.04 0.98 24.39
N ARG A 301 20.81 1.08 24.90
CA ARG A 301 20.05 2.34 24.95
C ARG A 301 20.70 3.36 25.89
N LEU A 302 21.25 2.91 27.01
CA LEU A 302 22.03 3.79 27.91
C LEU A 302 23.32 4.25 27.23
N GLY A 303 24.04 3.33 26.56
CA GLY A 303 25.23 3.68 25.78
C GLY A 303 24.93 4.71 24.70
N ALA A 304 23.88 4.49 23.90
CA ALA A 304 23.41 5.43 22.88
C ALA A 304 22.97 6.78 23.46
N ALA A 305 22.33 6.78 24.62
CA ALA A 305 21.94 8.02 25.30
C ALA A 305 23.16 8.80 25.80
N ALA A 306 24.19 8.11 26.32
CA ALA A 306 25.43 8.72 26.76
C ALA A 306 26.23 9.30 25.59
N THR A 307 26.37 8.56 24.48
CA THR A 307 27.03 9.07 23.27
C THR A 307 26.28 10.26 22.68
N ALA A 308 24.95 10.20 22.60
CA ALA A 308 24.14 11.32 22.16
C ALA A 308 24.25 12.53 23.10
N PHE A 309 24.30 12.31 24.41
CA PHE A 309 24.48 13.38 25.40
C PHE A 309 25.83 14.09 25.22
N LEU A 310 26.93 13.33 25.12
CA LEU A 310 28.26 13.88 24.86
C LEU A 310 28.31 14.65 23.54
N HIS A 311 27.74 14.09 22.48
CA HIS A 311 27.69 14.74 21.17
C HIS A 311 26.83 16.02 21.17
N LYS A 312 25.73 16.06 21.94
CA LYS A 312 24.92 17.27 22.14
C LYS A 312 25.68 18.35 22.91
N LEU A 313 26.37 17.96 23.99
CA LEU A 313 27.23 18.88 24.75
C LEU A 313 28.34 19.47 23.88
N GLN A 314 29.01 18.65 23.07
CA GLN A 314 30.04 19.10 22.11
C GLN A 314 29.49 20.11 21.10
N LYS A 315 28.24 19.94 20.67
CA LYS A 315 27.57 20.82 19.69
C LYS A 315 26.84 22.02 20.32
N GLY A 316 26.90 22.19 21.65
CA GLY A 316 26.18 23.24 22.36
C GLY A 316 24.65 23.09 22.31
N ILE A 317 24.14 21.89 22.01
CA ILE A 317 22.71 21.60 21.94
C ILE A 317 22.24 21.14 23.33
N SER A 318 21.07 21.61 23.77
CA SER A 318 20.48 21.17 25.03
C SER A 318 20.37 19.63 25.09
N PRO A 319 20.78 18.98 26.20
CA PRO A 319 20.59 17.54 26.39
C PRO A 319 19.16 17.06 26.15
N TRP A 320 18.20 17.93 26.46
CA TRP A 320 16.77 17.63 26.50
C TRP A 320 16.07 17.79 25.15
N THR A 321 16.66 18.48 24.17
CA THR A 321 16.06 18.58 22.84
C THR A 321 16.20 17.25 22.10
N PRO A 322 15.11 16.63 21.62
CA PRO A 322 15.20 15.42 20.84
C PRO A 322 15.99 15.67 19.54
N LEU A 323 16.67 14.64 19.04
CA LEU A 323 17.29 14.70 17.72
C LEU A 323 16.16 14.83 16.67
N LYS A 324 16.41 15.58 15.60
CA LYS A 324 15.46 15.74 14.50
C LYS A 324 15.06 14.36 13.97
N GLY A 325 13.75 14.08 13.93
CA GLY A 325 13.20 12.78 13.52
C GLY A 325 13.02 11.75 14.65
N PHE A 326 13.60 11.97 15.84
CA PHE A 326 13.49 11.08 17.01
C PHE A 326 12.48 11.59 18.06
N GLU A 327 11.63 12.54 17.68
CA GLU A 327 10.54 13.01 18.52
C GLU A 327 9.55 11.87 18.76
N LYS A 328 9.20 11.63 20.04
CA LYS A 328 8.17 10.66 20.38
C LYS A 328 6.80 11.22 19.99
N LYS A 329 6.32 10.81 18.83
CA LYS A 329 5.00 11.18 18.32
C LYS A 329 3.98 10.09 18.64
N THR A 330 2.77 10.51 18.98
CA THR A 330 1.63 9.59 19.09
C THR A 330 1.19 9.14 17.70
N TYR A 331 0.58 7.95 17.59
CA TYR A 331 0.06 7.47 16.31
C TYR A 331 -0.93 8.45 15.66
N LYS A 332 -1.73 9.16 16.47
CA LYS A 332 -2.63 10.21 16.00
C LYS A 332 -1.87 11.38 15.39
N GLN A 333 -0.82 11.87 16.05
CA GLN A 333 0.02 12.92 15.50
C GLN A 333 0.71 12.49 14.21
N LEU A 334 1.26 11.27 14.15
CA LEU A 334 1.88 10.73 12.93
C LEU A 334 0.89 10.67 11.77
N GLN A 335 -0.34 10.24 12.04
CA GLN A 335 -1.39 10.19 11.03
C GLN A 335 -1.82 11.59 10.57
N GLU A 336 -2.00 12.52 11.51
CA GLU A 336 -2.36 13.91 11.21
C GLU A 336 -1.28 14.59 10.36
N GLU A 337 0.00 14.45 10.73
CA GLU A 337 1.14 14.96 9.96
C GLU A 337 1.22 14.33 8.57
N ALA A 338 0.99 13.02 8.44
CA ALA A 338 0.98 12.34 7.15
C ALA A 338 -0.17 12.82 6.25
N LEU A 339 -1.37 13.01 6.82
CA LEU A 339 -2.53 13.54 6.10
C LEU A 339 -2.33 15.00 5.70
N GLU A 340 -1.78 15.82 6.60
CA GLU A 340 -1.48 17.22 6.35
C GLU A 340 -0.39 17.37 5.28
N SER A 341 0.71 16.60 5.37
CA SER A 341 1.76 16.55 4.36
C SER A 341 1.18 16.17 3.00
N LYS A 342 0.36 15.12 2.94
CA LYS A 342 -0.27 14.70 1.68
C LYS A 342 -1.21 15.77 1.11
N ARG A 343 -2.00 16.44 1.95
CA ARG A 343 -2.87 17.54 1.51
C ARG A 343 -2.07 18.71 0.96
N ARG A 344 -0.99 19.09 1.64
CA ARG A 344 -0.07 20.13 1.15
C ARG A 344 0.57 19.74 -0.17
N ASP A 345 1.01 18.50 -0.31
CA ASP A 345 1.60 18.01 -1.56
C ASP A 345 0.61 18.10 -2.73
N MET A 346 -0.64 17.70 -2.50
CA MET A 346 -1.70 17.83 -3.51
C MET A 346 -1.99 19.30 -3.84
N ALA A 347 -2.03 20.18 -2.84
CA ALA A 347 -2.26 21.61 -3.05
C ALA A 347 -1.09 22.30 -3.78
N VAL A 348 0.16 21.87 -3.56
CA VAL A 348 1.32 22.33 -4.34
C VAL A 348 1.17 21.92 -5.80
N LEU A 349 0.75 20.67 -6.06
CA LEU A 349 0.51 20.20 -7.41
C LEU A 349 -0.63 20.98 -8.07
N GLU A 350 -1.73 21.23 -7.36
CA GLU A 350 -2.86 22.02 -7.85
C GLU A 350 -2.46 23.46 -8.19
N ALA A 351 -1.70 24.12 -7.32
CA ALA A 351 -1.19 25.48 -7.55
C ALA A 351 -0.29 25.60 -8.80
N ASN A 352 0.31 24.50 -9.25
CA ASN A 352 1.30 24.48 -10.32
C ASN A 352 0.88 23.60 -11.51
N GLY A 353 -0.42 23.37 -11.72
CA GLY A 353 -0.92 22.65 -12.91
C GLY A 353 -0.54 21.16 -12.95
N GLY A 354 -0.39 20.52 -11.78
CA GLY A 354 -0.02 19.12 -11.62
C GLY A 354 1.48 18.83 -11.74
N ILE A 355 2.32 19.87 -11.71
CA ILE A 355 3.78 19.75 -11.77
C ILE A 355 4.36 20.19 -10.42
N TRP A 356 5.30 19.41 -9.87
CA TRP A 356 6.01 19.85 -8.67
C TRP A 356 7.02 20.93 -9.06
N PRO A 357 7.00 22.11 -8.42
CA PRO A 357 7.97 23.15 -8.72
C PRO A 357 9.36 22.78 -8.16
N GLY A 358 10.38 22.82 -9.01
CA GLY A 358 11.78 22.56 -8.62
C GLY A 358 12.23 21.09 -8.66
N VAL A 359 13.51 20.87 -8.39
CA VAL A 359 14.17 19.55 -8.42
C VAL A 359 13.97 18.81 -7.09
N ARG A 360 13.78 19.53 -5.99
CA ARG A 360 13.46 18.99 -4.66
C ARG A 360 12.02 18.45 -4.59
N THR A 361 11.74 17.39 -5.34
CA THR A 361 10.47 16.67 -5.26
C THR A 361 10.46 15.71 -4.06
N PRO A 362 9.31 15.43 -3.44
CA PRO A 362 9.19 14.43 -2.37
C PRO A 362 9.67 13.03 -2.81
N SER A 363 9.54 12.72 -4.10
CA SER A 363 10.02 11.48 -4.72
C SER A 363 11.53 11.49 -5.01
N HIS A 364 12.19 12.66 -5.07
CA HIS A 364 13.64 12.75 -5.31
C HIS A 364 14.45 12.14 -4.16
N ALA A 365 14.00 12.29 -2.90
CA ALA A 365 14.63 11.61 -1.77
C ALA A 365 14.50 10.09 -1.84
N LEU A 366 13.35 9.59 -2.33
CA LEU A 366 13.11 8.18 -2.61
C LEU A 366 13.96 7.69 -3.80
N PHE A 367 14.14 8.52 -4.82
CA PHE A 367 14.99 8.26 -5.98
C PHE A 367 16.47 8.15 -5.57
N LEU A 368 17.04 9.17 -4.91
CA LEU A 368 18.41 9.18 -4.38
C LEU A 368 18.70 8.01 -3.42
N TRP A 369 17.67 7.60 -2.66
CA TRP A 369 17.75 6.47 -1.74
C TRP A 369 17.66 5.11 -2.44
N ALA A 370 16.75 4.97 -3.43
CA ALA A 370 16.60 3.75 -4.22
C ALA A 370 17.82 3.51 -5.12
N SER A 371 18.51 4.58 -5.52
CA SER A 371 19.67 4.56 -6.40
C SER A 371 21.02 4.54 -5.66
N GLY A 372 21.04 4.24 -4.35
CA GLY A 372 22.25 4.30 -3.52
C GLY A 372 23.46 3.58 -4.14
N ALA A 373 24.68 4.07 -3.87
CA ALA A 373 26.00 3.66 -4.39
C ALA A 373 26.16 3.57 -5.92
N GLU A 374 25.17 3.05 -6.64
CA GLU A 374 25.12 3.00 -8.09
C GLU A 374 25.10 4.41 -8.68
N LEU A 375 24.46 5.40 -8.07
CA LEU A 375 24.61 6.79 -8.51
C LEU A 375 26.04 7.30 -8.43
N THR A 376 26.90 6.87 -7.51
CA THR A 376 28.29 7.41 -7.46
C THR A 376 29.15 6.92 -8.61
N THR A 377 28.99 5.67 -9.05
CA THR A 377 29.72 5.09 -10.18
C THR A 377 29.02 5.33 -11.53
N ILE A 378 27.69 5.54 -11.53
CA ILE A 378 26.89 5.86 -12.73
C ILE A 378 26.84 7.37 -12.99
N LEU A 379 27.03 8.23 -11.98
CA LEU A 379 27.31 9.66 -12.21
C LEU A 379 28.72 9.88 -12.78
N GLU A 380 29.61 8.89 -12.69
CA GLU A 380 30.91 8.85 -13.40
C GLU A 380 30.86 8.06 -14.71
N ALA A 381 29.86 7.19 -14.92
CA ALA A 381 29.70 6.38 -16.13
C ALA A 381 28.25 6.42 -16.65
N ASP A 382 28.09 7.14 -17.75
CA ASP A 382 26.90 7.84 -18.25
C ASP A 382 25.65 7.01 -18.62
N HIS A 383 25.47 5.75 -18.22
CA HIS A 383 24.36 4.92 -18.73
C HIS A 383 23.61 4.14 -17.66
N MET A 384 22.57 4.74 -17.08
CA MET A 384 21.42 3.96 -16.59
C MET A 384 20.11 4.75 -16.69
N PRO A 385 19.08 4.25 -17.40
CA PRO A 385 17.86 4.99 -17.65
C PRO A 385 16.91 4.90 -16.45
N ASN A 386 16.27 6.04 -16.17
CA ASN A 386 15.24 6.22 -15.17
C ASN A 386 14.20 5.08 -15.20
N LYS A 387 13.98 4.43 -14.06
CA LYS A 387 13.01 3.33 -13.83
C LYS A 387 11.53 3.72 -14.03
N TYR A 388 11.28 4.96 -14.45
CA TYR A 388 9.98 5.49 -14.86
C TYR A 388 10.19 6.38 -16.09
N VAL A 389 9.46 6.13 -17.18
CA VAL A 389 9.42 7.06 -18.31
C VAL A 389 8.79 8.36 -17.81
N SER A 390 9.59 9.42 -17.71
CA SER A 390 9.13 10.75 -17.26
C SER A 390 7.97 11.24 -18.13
N LYS A 391 7.05 12.05 -17.57
CA LYS A 391 5.92 12.60 -18.34
C LYS A 391 6.39 13.31 -19.62
N GLU A 392 7.55 13.95 -19.57
CA GLU A 392 8.18 14.57 -20.73
C GLU A 392 8.55 13.53 -21.80
N LEU A 393 9.19 12.42 -21.42
CA LEU A 393 9.55 11.36 -22.35
C LEU A 393 8.29 10.65 -22.89
N ARG A 394 7.21 10.55 -22.11
CA ARG A 394 5.89 10.10 -22.58
C ARG A 394 5.29 11.05 -23.62
N ASN A 395 5.39 12.37 -23.40
CA ASN A 395 4.92 13.36 -24.35
C ASN A 395 5.77 13.36 -25.62
N ARG A 396 7.09 13.16 -25.52
CA ARG A 396 7.99 12.98 -26.67
C ARG A 396 7.66 11.68 -27.42
N LEU A 397 7.44 10.57 -26.72
CA LEU A 397 7.02 9.30 -27.31
C LEU A 397 5.65 9.41 -27.98
N ALA A 398 4.69 10.12 -27.39
CA ALA A 398 3.38 10.36 -27.98
C ALA A 398 3.43 11.27 -29.22
N LYS A 399 4.44 12.16 -29.32
CA LYS A 399 4.71 12.93 -30.55
C LYS A 399 5.30 12.06 -31.66
N VAL A 400 6.19 11.13 -31.31
CA VAL A 400 6.83 10.20 -32.27
C VAL A 400 5.87 9.10 -32.72
N ILE A 401 5.03 8.61 -31.80
CA ILE A 401 4.04 7.56 -32.04
C ILE A 401 2.65 8.16 -31.77
N PRO A 402 2.03 8.83 -32.76
CA PRO A 402 0.70 9.40 -32.60
C PRO A 402 -0.32 8.28 -32.31
N GLY A 403 -0.98 8.37 -31.15
CA GLY A 403 -1.96 7.38 -30.68
C GLY A 403 -1.48 6.47 -29.54
N LEU A 404 -0.23 6.60 -29.08
CA LEU A 404 0.29 5.85 -27.94
C LEU A 404 -0.52 6.14 -26.67
N ARG A 405 -1.20 5.12 -26.15
CA ARG A 405 -2.07 5.26 -24.98
C ARG A 405 -1.24 5.13 -23.69
N PRO A 406 -1.65 5.77 -22.58
CA PRO A 406 -0.85 5.77 -21.34
C PRO A 406 -0.48 4.40 -20.77
N TRP A 407 -1.28 3.35 -21.02
CA TRP A 407 -0.94 1.98 -20.58
C TRP A 407 -0.02 1.24 -21.56
N GLU A 408 0.06 1.66 -22.82
CA GLU A 408 0.98 1.09 -23.83
C GLU A 408 2.42 1.55 -23.59
N VAL A 409 2.61 2.69 -22.90
CA VAL A 409 3.90 3.10 -22.36
C VAL A 409 4.46 2.05 -21.40
N LEU A 410 3.59 1.39 -20.62
CA LEU A 410 3.97 0.32 -19.70
C LEU A 410 4.52 -0.91 -20.43
N SER A 411 3.97 -1.22 -21.62
CA SER A 411 4.49 -2.31 -22.46
C SER A 411 5.82 -1.98 -23.12
N VAL A 412 6.07 -0.70 -23.43
CA VAL A 412 7.39 -0.24 -23.90
C VAL A 412 8.44 -0.38 -22.80
N GLU A 413 8.09 0.00 -21.56
CA GLU A 413 8.95 -0.21 -20.38
C GLU A 413 9.27 -1.70 -20.18
N GLN A 414 8.25 -2.58 -20.22
CA GLN A 414 8.45 -4.03 -20.11
C GLN A 414 9.33 -4.61 -21.23
N ALA A 415 9.15 -4.15 -22.47
CA ALA A 415 9.95 -4.61 -23.60
C ALA A 415 11.42 -4.18 -23.47
N MET A 416 11.67 -2.92 -23.08
CA MET A 416 13.02 -2.39 -22.85
C MET A 416 13.75 -3.16 -21.75
N ASP A 417 13.09 -3.41 -20.63
CA ASP A 417 13.64 -4.21 -19.54
C ASP A 417 13.88 -5.67 -19.99
N THR A 418 13.01 -6.26 -20.82
CA THR A 418 13.22 -7.64 -21.32
C THR A 418 14.46 -7.73 -22.19
N ILE A 419 14.69 -6.71 -23.02
CA ILE A 419 15.90 -6.57 -23.84
C ILE A 419 17.13 -6.32 -22.96
N THR A 420 17.02 -5.45 -21.97
CA THR A 420 18.13 -5.04 -21.11
C THR A 420 18.62 -6.19 -20.22
N TYR A 421 17.71 -7.04 -19.76
CA TYR A 421 18.02 -8.17 -18.88
C TYR A 421 17.93 -9.54 -19.56
N ASN A 422 17.90 -9.60 -20.90
CA ASN A 422 17.76 -10.84 -21.70
C ASN A 422 16.63 -11.78 -21.25
N GLY A 423 15.58 -11.26 -20.62
CA GLY A 423 14.48 -12.04 -20.05
C GLY A 423 14.80 -12.82 -18.77
N GLU A 424 16.02 -12.73 -18.22
CA GLU A 424 16.44 -13.51 -17.04
C GLU A 424 15.97 -12.91 -15.71
N TRP A 425 15.78 -11.59 -15.66
CA TRP A 425 15.41 -10.86 -14.44
C TRP A 425 13.91 -10.89 -14.14
N TYR A 426 13.08 -11.33 -15.08
CA TYR A 426 11.63 -11.33 -14.91
C TYR A 426 11.15 -12.52 -14.10
N ARG A 427 10.47 -12.22 -12.99
CA ARG A 427 9.51 -13.16 -12.42
C ARG A 427 8.44 -13.43 -13.47
N GLU A 428 8.06 -14.69 -13.63
CA GLU A 428 6.93 -15.04 -14.47
C GLU A 428 5.69 -14.22 -14.07
N PRO A 429 4.81 -13.86 -15.03
CA PRO A 429 3.63 -13.06 -14.74
C PRO A 429 2.88 -13.59 -13.53
N LEU A 430 2.44 -12.71 -12.64
CA LEU A 430 1.73 -13.11 -11.44
C LEU A 430 0.48 -13.92 -11.84
N GLY A 431 0.48 -15.23 -11.58
CA GLY A 431 -0.54 -16.16 -12.08
C GLY A 431 -0.17 -16.96 -13.35
N SER A 432 1.10 -17.02 -13.74
CA SER A 432 1.61 -17.94 -14.78
C SER A 432 1.52 -19.42 -14.38
N TYR A 433 1.41 -19.70 -13.07
CA TYR A 433 1.35 -21.04 -12.46
C TYR A 433 2.49 -21.99 -12.90
N ALA A 434 3.61 -21.48 -13.41
CA ALA A 434 4.73 -22.30 -13.86
C ALA A 434 5.80 -22.54 -12.78
N THR A 435 5.61 -21.97 -11.57
CA THR A 435 6.39 -22.24 -10.36
C THR A 435 6.00 -23.53 -9.61
N GLY A 436 5.06 -24.33 -10.12
CA GLY A 436 4.77 -25.64 -9.55
C GLY A 436 5.94 -26.62 -9.72
N PRO A 437 6.18 -27.56 -8.80
CA PRO A 437 7.26 -28.53 -8.92
C PRO A 437 7.28 -29.23 -10.29
N PRO A 438 8.45 -29.39 -10.94
CA PRO A 438 8.55 -29.87 -12.32
C PRO A 438 7.89 -31.24 -12.52
N TYR A 439 7.95 -32.10 -11.49
CA TYR A 439 7.34 -33.43 -11.50
C TYR A 439 5.82 -33.40 -11.65
N ILE A 440 5.12 -32.29 -11.34
CA ILE A 440 3.65 -32.22 -11.48
C ILE A 440 3.23 -32.29 -12.94
N ARG A 441 4.02 -31.71 -13.86
CA ARG A 441 3.76 -31.80 -15.30
C ARG A 441 3.90 -33.25 -15.78
N GLU A 442 4.94 -33.93 -15.31
CA GLU A 442 5.22 -35.32 -15.63
C GLU A 442 4.17 -36.26 -15.04
N TRP A 443 3.84 -36.10 -13.76
CA TRP A 443 2.79 -36.82 -13.07
C TRP A 443 1.43 -36.65 -13.78
N ASN A 444 1.04 -35.42 -14.13
CA ASN A 444 -0.20 -35.19 -14.88
C ASN A 444 -0.19 -35.88 -16.25
N ARG A 445 0.95 -35.89 -16.94
CA ARG A 445 1.13 -36.59 -18.22
C ARG A 445 1.00 -38.11 -18.02
N GLU A 446 1.62 -38.66 -16.99
CA GLU A 446 1.58 -40.07 -16.63
C GLU A 446 0.19 -40.54 -16.23
N VAL A 447 -0.49 -39.79 -15.36
CA VAL A 447 -1.88 -40.07 -14.97
C VAL A 447 -2.80 -40.04 -16.18
N LYS A 448 -2.68 -39.03 -17.06
CA LYS A 448 -3.45 -38.98 -18.32
C LYS A 448 -3.13 -40.15 -19.23
N ARG A 449 -1.86 -40.55 -19.33
CA ARG A 449 -1.42 -41.71 -20.13
C ARG A 449 -2.00 -43.00 -19.57
N MET A 450 -1.92 -43.21 -18.26
CA MET A 450 -2.46 -44.38 -17.56
C MET A 450 -3.98 -44.48 -17.75
N LEU A 451 -4.72 -43.39 -17.57
CA LEU A 451 -6.17 -43.33 -17.82
C LEU A 451 -6.53 -43.67 -19.26
N ARG A 452 -5.76 -43.15 -20.24
CA ARG A 452 -5.96 -43.49 -21.67
C ARG A 452 -5.69 -44.97 -21.94
N ILE A 453 -4.62 -45.53 -21.38
CA ILE A 453 -4.27 -46.95 -21.55
C ILE A 453 -5.37 -47.82 -20.93
N PHE A 454 -5.77 -47.53 -19.69
CA PHE A 454 -6.84 -48.24 -19.01
C PHE A 454 -8.14 -48.20 -19.81
N ARG A 455 -8.56 -47.02 -20.29
CA ARG A 455 -9.77 -46.87 -21.11
C ARG A 455 -9.68 -47.63 -22.44
N LYS A 456 -8.51 -47.63 -23.10
CA LYS A 456 -8.32 -48.39 -24.35
C LYS A 456 -8.35 -49.89 -24.11
N LEU A 457 -7.71 -50.36 -23.04
CA LEU A 457 -7.71 -51.77 -22.65
C LEU A 457 -9.11 -52.24 -22.27
N SER A 458 -9.84 -51.49 -21.45
CA SER A 458 -11.19 -51.85 -21.06
C SER A 458 -12.12 -51.99 -22.28
N ILE A 459 -12.08 -51.03 -23.21
CA ILE A 459 -12.85 -51.11 -24.46
C ILE A 459 -12.46 -52.35 -25.28
N ARG A 460 -11.16 -52.63 -25.44
CA ARG A 460 -10.71 -53.80 -26.21
C ARG A 460 -11.12 -55.12 -25.56
N VAL A 461 -11.04 -55.21 -24.24
CA VAL A 461 -11.44 -56.42 -23.49
C VAL A 461 -12.95 -56.62 -23.60
N CYS A 462 -13.76 -55.58 -23.37
CA CYS A 462 -15.21 -55.64 -23.54
C CYS A 462 -15.59 -56.07 -24.96
N ASN A 463 -15.02 -55.44 -25.99
CA ASN A 463 -15.30 -55.81 -27.38
C ASN A 463 -14.89 -57.25 -27.73
N LYS A 464 -13.80 -57.75 -27.12
CA LYS A 464 -13.38 -59.14 -27.32
C LYS A 464 -14.38 -60.09 -26.67
N LEU A 465 -14.76 -59.83 -25.42
CA LEU A 465 -15.72 -60.65 -24.67
C LEU A 465 -17.09 -60.68 -25.35
N GLU A 466 -17.58 -59.54 -25.85
CA GLU A 466 -18.83 -59.46 -26.64
C GLU A 466 -18.79 -60.34 -27.90
N ARG A 467 -17.62 -60.49 -28.54
CA ARG A 467 -17.47 -61.33 -29.75
C ARG A 467 -17.26 -62.81 -29.44
N THR A 468 -16.62 -63.13 -28.32
CA THR A 468 -16.20 -64.51 -28.01
C THR A 468 -17.19 -65.27 -27.13
N ILE A 469 -17.95 -64.56 -26.29
CA ILE A 469 -18.88 -65.17 -25.33
C ILE A 469 -20.30 -64.85 -25.77
N PRO A 470 -21.07 -65.85 -26.24
CA PRO A 470 -22.48 -65.65 -26.57
C PRO A 470 -23.27 -65.16 -25.34
N GLY A 471 -24.06 -64.10 -25.50
CA GLY A 471 -24.89 -63.52 -24.42
C GLY A 471 -24.16 -62.53 -23.49
N PHE A 472 -22.90 -62.19 -23.76
CA PHE A 472 -22.16 -61.19 -22.97
C PHE A 472 -22.61 -59.75 -23.21
N ASP A 473 -23.20 -59.48 -24.37
CA ASP A 473 -23.91 -58.25 -24.72
C ASP A 473 -25.01 -57.89 -23.69
N LEU A 474 -25.82 -58.88 -23.28
CA LEU A 474 -26.85 -58.70 -22.24
C LEU A 474 -26.26 -58.29 -20.88
N VAL A 475 -25.07 -58.79 -20.55
CA VAL A 475 -24.34 -58.41 -19.33
C VAL A 475 -23.86 -56.97 -19.44
N MET A 476 -23.29 -56.58 -20.59
CA MET A 476 -22.83 -55.22 -20.84
C MET A 476 -23.97 -54.21 -20.85
N ASP A 477 -25.14 -54.57 -21.35
CA ASP A 477 -26.32 -53.69 -21.31
C ASP A 477 -26.85 -53.49 -19.88
N LYS A 478 -26.82 -54.54 -19.04
CA LYS A 478 -27.08 -54.38 -17.60
C LYS A 478 -26.07 -53.48 -16.91
N VAL A 479 -24.77 -53.63 -17.23
CA VAL A 479 -23.71 -52.76 -16.68
C VAL A 479 -23.93 -51.31 -17.12
N ARG A 480 -24.24 -51.06 -18.39
CA ARG A 480 -24.55 -49.72 -18.91
C ARG A 480 -25.76 -49.13 -18.19
N ALA A 481 -26.84 -49.88 -18.03
CA ALA A 481 -28.04 -49.46 -17.31
C ALA A 481 -27.74 -49.11 -15.84
N ASP A 482 -26.96 -49.94 -15.13
CA ASP A 482 -26.57 -49.67 -13.74
C ASP A 482 -25.63 -48.44 -13.63
N THR A 483 -24.71 -48.27 -14.58
CA THR A 483 -23.87 -47.06 -14.63
C THR A 483 -24.69 -45.80 -14.88
N ALA A 484 -25.64 -45.83 -15.81
CA ALA A 484 -26.54 -44.72 -16.09
C ALA A 484 -27.42 -44.38 -14.88
N ALA A 485 -27.96 -45.39 -14.19
CA ALA A 485 -28.72 -45.20 -12.96
C ALA A 485 -27.87 -44.57 -11.83
N LYS A 486 -26.61 -45.01 -11.66
CA LYS A 486 -25.68 -44.40 -10.70
C LYS A 486 -25.33 -42.96 -11.06
N GLU A 487 -25.16 -42.65 -12.35
CA GLU A 487 -24.91 -41.29 -12.82
C GLU A 487 -26.12 -40.38 -12.59
N ALA A 488 -27.34 -40.86 -12.87
CA ALA A 488 -28.58 -40.15 -12.58
C ALA A 488 -28.71 -39.83 -11.08
N ARG A 489 -28.53 -40.82 -10.19
CA ARG A 489 -28.54 -40.61 -8.73
C ARG A 489 -27.49 -39.58 -8.28
N ARG A 490 -26.28 -39.63 -8.86
CA ARG A 490 -25.21 -38.65 -8.55
C ARG A 490 -25.59 -37.26 -9.03
N LYS A 491 -26.24 -37.13 -10.19
CA LYS A 491 -26.71 -35.86 -10.74
C LYS A 491 -27.81 -35.27 -9.86
N GLU A 492 -28.81 -36.07 -9.50
CA GLU A 492 -29.88 -35.69 -8.55
C GLU A 492 -29.31 -35.27 -7.20
N THR A 493 -28.35 -36.03 -6.64
CA THR A 493 -27.70 -35.67 -5.37
C THR A 493 -26.94 -34.34 -5.47
N ARG A 494 -26.29 -34.07 -6.61
CA ARG A 494 -25.59 -32.80 -6.85
C ARG A 494 -26.58 -31.65 -7.00
N GLU A 495 -27.69 -31.86 -7.69
CA GLU A 495 -28.75 -30.86 -7.85
C GLU A 495 -29.46 -30.58 -6.51
N ALA A 496 -29.76 -31.60 -5.73
CA ALA A 496 -30.28 -31.46 -4.37
C ALA A 496 -29.29 -30.68 -3.48
N ARG A 497 -28.00 -31.01 -3.49
CA ARG A 497 -26.97 -30.25 -2.76
C ARG A 497 -26.85 -28.80 -3.22
N LYS A 498 -27.04 -28.53 -4.51
CA LYS A 498 -27.06 -27.15 -5.04
C LYS A 498 -28.28 -26.40 -4.54
N LYS A 499 -29.47 -27.00 -4.62
CA LYS A 499 -30.72 -26.42 -4.09
C LYS A 499 -30.63 -26.20 -2.58
N ASP A 500 -30.11 -27.15 -1.81
CA ASP A 500 -29.86 -27.00 -0.37
C ASP A 500 -28.88 -25.86 -0.07
N PHE A 501 -27.84 -25.73 -0.88
CA PHE A 501 -26.86 -24.65 -0.74
C PHE A 501 -27.48 -23.27 -1.06
N GLU A 502 -28.30 -23.19 -2.11
CA GLU A 502 -29.05 -21.98 -2.48
C GLU A 502 -30.09 -21.63 -1.42
N ALA A 503 -30.87 -22.59 -0.93
CA ALA A 503 -31.82 -22.40 0.16
C ALA A 503 -31.13 -21.97 1.46
N ARG A 504 -29.96 -22.54 1.81
CA ARG A 504 -29.16 -22.08 2.95
C ARG A 504 -28.64 -20.66 2.76
N LYS A 505 -28.27 -20.29 1.53
CA LYS A 505 -27.81 -18.95 1.18
C LYS A 505 -28.96 -17.94 1.29
N GLU A 506 -30.16 -18.30 0.81
CA GLU A 506 -31.38 -17.49 0.93
C GLU A 506 -31.84 -17.37 2.38
N ALA A 507 -31.90 -18.46 3.13
CA ALA A 507 -32.23 -18.44 4.55
C ALA A 507 -31.21 -17.62 5.36
N PHE A 508 -29.93 -17.65 4.99
CA PHE A 508 -28.92 -16.79 5.61
C PHE A 508 -29.13 -15.32 5.24
N ALA A 509 -29.49 -15.00 3.99
CA ALA A 509 -29.83 -13.66 3.54
C ALA A 509 -31.10 -13.13 4.22
N GLU A 510 -32.13 -13.96 4.36
CA GLU A 510 -33.38 -13.63 5.04
C GLU A 510 -33.17 -13.49 6.55
N ALA A 511 -32.35 -14.34 7.18
CA ALA A 511 -31.96 -14.17 8.58
C ALA A 511 -31.15 -12.89 8.80
N ALA A 512 -30.29 -12.50 7.84
CA ALA A 512 -29.62 -11.21 7.86
C ALA A 512 -30.60 -10.04 7.73
N MET A 513 -31.58 -10.14 6.83
CA MET A 513 -32.66 -9.15 6.63
C MET A 513 -33.62 -9.07 7.83
N ARG A 514 -33.94 -10.20 8.47
CA ARG A 514 -34.75 -10.23 9.70
C ARG A 514 -33.98 -9.64 10.87
N ARG A 515 -32.68 -9.94 11.01
CA ARG A 515 -31.83 -9.28 12.01
C ARG A 515 -31.71 -7.77 11.78
N SER A 516 -31.74 -7.29 10.53
CA SER A 516 -31.82 -5.85 10.27
C SER A 516 -33.20 -5.26 10.57
N ASN A 517 -34.29 -6.03 10.44
CA ASN A 517 -35.65 -5.56 10.69
C ASN A 517 -36.10 -5.67 12.16
N THR A 518 -35.52 -6.57 12.96
CA THR A 518 -35.81 -6.70 14.40
C THR A 518 -34.91 -5.82 15.27
N GLY A 519 -34.07 -4.96 14.68
CA GLY A 519 -33.34 -3.91 15.37
C GLY A 519 -34.15 -2.61 15.49
N ILE A 520 -35.39 -2.72 16.00
CA ILE A 520 -36.14 -1.59 16.56
C ILE A 520 -35.90 -1.58 18.07
#